data_AF-A0A644WXL6-F1
#
_entry.id   AF-A0A644WXL6-F1
#
_cell.length_a   1.000
_cell.length_b   1.000
_cell.length_c   1.000
_cell.angle_alpha   90.00
_cell.angle_beta   90.00
_cell.angle_gamma   90.00
#
_symmetry.space_group_name_H-M   'P 1'
#
loop_
_entity.id
_entity.type
_entity.pdbx_description
1 polymer ?
#
loop_
_entity_poly.entity_id
_entity_poly.type
_entity_poly.pdbx_seq_one_letter_code
_entity_poly.pdbx_strand_id
1 'polypeptide(L)'
;MKRKRLFSLTLVIAIVITLIACSIKADTPEFLAKEGIIPYELSESEKYILQSFGMEGNSQIISFHAPKEAITLNVNVYKLENGVSWSSIGGGAVSIGTEREPVEQLTGTFTMQLKENYAIDFNINASGRASYKTDDIILDTETMASTKSFLQEFQKIRINKEIPVALMVYDNGTSMKSYSLQDYFAPSKFDGMDLVQVVTVTFTDKEL
;
A
#
# COMPACT_ATOMS: atom_id res chain seq x y z
N MET A 1 22.53 35.61 -52.35
CA MET A 1 22.38 35.73 -50.88
C MET A 1 21.06 35.23 -50.29
N LYS A 2 20.01 34.87 -51.06
CA LYS A 2 18.70 34.46 -50.50
C LYS A 2 18.55 32.96 -50.14
N ARG A 3 19.35 32.07 -50.72
CA ARG A 3 19.20 30.61 -50.55
C ARG A 3 19.80 30.05 -49.25
N LYS A 4 20.83 30.70 -48.68
CA LYS A 4 21.43 30.30 -47.38
C LYS A 4 20.60 30.73 -46.16
N ARG A 5 19.81 31.81 -46.28
CA ARG A 5 18.91 32.28 -45.20
C ARG A 5 17.66 31.40 -45.03
N LEU A 6 17.16 30.80 -46.12
CA LEU A 6 16.03 29.86 -46.03
C LEU A 6 16.39 28.56 -45.33
N PHE A 7 17.55 27.96 -45.64
CA PHE A 7 18.02 26.74 -44.97
C PHE A 7 18.29 26.96 -43.46
N SER A 8 18.79 28.14 -43.10
CA SER A 8 19.03 28.49 -41.70
C SER A 8 17.74 28.70 -40.90
N LEU A 9 16.65 29.16 -41.52
CA LEU A 9 15.35 29.31 -40.83
C LEU A 9 14.64 27.96 -40.63
N THR A 10 14.74 27.04 -41.59
CA THR A 10 14.17 25.69 -41.46
C THR A 10 14.86 24.84 -40.40
N LEU A 11 16.16 25.05 -40.16
CA LEU A 11 16.91 24.31 -39.13
C LEU A 11 16.53 24.76 -37.70
N VAL A 12 16.24 26.05 -37.50
CA VAL A 12 15.86 26.59 -36.18
C VAL A 12 14.44 26.16 -35.80
N ILE A 13 13.51 26.05 -36.75
CA ILE A 13 12.14 25.60 -36.48
C ILE A 13 12.10 24.10 -36.10
N ALA A 14 12.97 23.27 -36.68
CA ALA A 14 13.05 21.85 -36.33
C ALA A 14 13.57 21.60 -34.89
N ILE A 15 14.38 22.51 -34.34
CA ILE A 15 14.92 22.39 -32.97
C ILE A 15 13.88 22.82 -31.91
N VAL A 16 12.93 23.70 -32.25
CA VAL A 16 11.89 24.13 -31.30
C VAL A 16 10.80 23.06 -31.13
N ILE A 17 10.55 22.23 -32.15
CA ILE A 17 9.51 21.18 -32.11
C ILE A 17 9.94 19.99 -31.23
N THR A 18 11.24 19.73 -31.06
CA THR A 18 11.72 18.64 -30.18
C THR A 18 11.71 18.99 -28.69
N LEU A 19 11.57 20.27 -28.33
CA LEU A 19 11.56 20.72 -26.93
C LEU A 19 10.17 20.66 -26.26
N ILE A 20 9.10 20.45 -27.02
CA ILE A 20 7.72 20.35 -26.47
C ILE A 20 7.37 18.91 -26.07
N ALA A 21 8.18 17.92 -26.48
CA ALA A 21 7.96 16.51 -26.14
C ALA A 21 8.39 16.14 -24.70
N CYS A 22 9.08 17.05 -24.00
CA CYS A 22 9.20 16.99 -22.53
C CYS A 22 8.02 17.73 -21.88
N SER A 23 6.81 17.51 -22.40
CA SER A 23 5.59 17.81 -21.67
C SER A 23 5.56 16.90 -20.47
N ILE A 24 5.87 17.46 -19.31
CA ILE A 24 5.58 16.97 -17.95
C ILE A 24 4.38 16.02 -18.04
N LYS A 25 4.63 14.70 -17.98
CA LYS A 25 3.57 13.77 -17.61
C LYS A 25 3.18 14.23 -16.23
N ALA A 26 1.97 14.75 -16.07
CA ALA A 26 1.43 15.01 -14.76
C ALA A 26 1.57 13.70 -13.97
N ASP A 27 2.16 13.79 -12.76
CA ASP A 27 2.31 12.71 -11.78
C ASP A 27 0.95 12.26 -11.24
N THR A 28 0.03 11.94 -12.15
CA THR A 28 -1.19 11.22 -11.84
C THR A 28 -0.78 9.77 -11.68
N PRO A 29 -1.01 9.15 -10.51
CA PRO A 29 -0.78 7.72 -10.34
C PRO A 29 -1.43 6.98 -11.49
N GLU A 30 -0.66 6.17 -12.21
CA GLU A 30 -1.21 5.34 -13.28
C GLU A 30 -2.16 4.34 -12.60
N PHE A 31 -3.46 4.62 -12.70
CA PHE A 31 -4.48 3.75 -12.10
C PHE A 31 -4.36 2.37 -12.72
N LEU A 32 -4.51 1.34 -11.89
CA LEU A 32 -4.48 -0.03 -12.37
C LEU A 32 -5.52 -0.21 -13.47
N ALA A 33 -5.10 -0.76 -14.61
CA ALA A 33 -6.02 -1.08 -15.70
C ALA A 33 -6.90 -2.30 -15.39
N LYS A 34 -6.51 -3.11 -14.40
CA LYS A 34 -7.19 -4.34 -14.00
C LYS A 34 -7.66 -4.23 -12.55
N GLU A 35 -8.88 -4.70 -12.30
CA GLU A 35 -9.46 -4.75 -10.96
C GLU A 35 -8.64 -5.65 -10.03
N GLY A 36 -8.09 -5.08 -8.97
CA GLY A 36 -7.18 -5.76 -8.05
C GLY A 36 -6.38 -4.79 -7.18
N ILE A 37 -5.44 -5.37 -6.44
CA ILE A 37 -4.42 -4.64 -5.69
C ILE A 37 -3.02 -5.08 -6.14
N ILE A 38 -2.06 -4.16 -6.11
CA ILE A 38 -0.65 -4.45 -6.41
C ILE A 38 0.25 -3.47 -5.63
N PRO A 39 1.50 -3.83 -5.30
CA PRO A 39 2.46 -2.85 -4.82
C PRO A 39 2.64 -1.71 -5.80
N TYR A 40 2.68 -0.48 -5.29
CA TYR A 40 2.96 0.71 -6.10
C TYR A 40 4.40 0.67 -6.59
N GLU A 41 4.60 0.87 -7.89
CA GLU A 41 5.93 0.90 -8.49
C GLU A 41 6.59 2.26 -8.23
N LEU A 42 7.47 2.29 -7.24
CA LEU A 42 8.23 3.50 -6.89
C LEU A 42 9.32 3.77 -7.92
N SER A 43 9.36 5.01 -8.40
CA SER A 43 10.53 5.58 -9.08
C SER A 43 11.74 5.65 -8.14
N GLU A 44 12.94 5.74 -8.72
CA GLU A 44 14.18 5.90 -7.93
C GLU A 44 14.16 7.17 -7.05
N SER A 45 13.53 8.24 -7.52
CA SER A 45 13.33 9.46 -6.72
C SER A 45 12.40 9.22 -5.52
N GLU A 46 11.31 8.49 -5.69
CA GLU A 46 10.39 8.19 -4.58
C GLU A 46 11.04 7.24 -3.57
N LYS A 47 11.81 6.24 -4.03
CA LYS A 47 12.61 5.37 -3.15
C LYS A 47 13.61 6.17 -2.31
N TYR A 48 14.35 7.07 -2.96
CA TYR A 48 15.31 7.96 -2.28
C TYR A 48 14.62 8.83 -1.21
N ILE A 49 13.44 9.37 -1.51
CA ILE A 49 12.66 10.16 -0.55
C ILE A 49 12.25 9.28 0.65
N LEU A 50 11.67 8.10 0.42
CA LEU A 50 11.28 7.20 1.50
C LEU A 50 12.47 6.78 2.37
N GLN A 51 13.61 6.48 1.76
CA GLN A 51 14.84 6.17 2.47
C GLN A 51 15.32 7.36 3.32
N SER A 52 15.24 8.58 2.78
CA SER A 52 15.63 9.80 3.50
C SER A 52 14.75 10.07 4.73
N PHE A 53 13.51 9.60 4.74
CA PHE A 53 12.61 9.62 5.91
C PHE A 53 12.75 8.40 6.82
N GLY A 54 13.67 7.47 6.54
CA GLY A 54 13.83 6.23 7.32
C GLY A 54 12.67 5.25 7.16
N MET A 55 11.92 5.33 6.05
CA MET A 55 10.73 4.53 5.79
C MET A 55 11.02 3.24 5.00
N GLU A 56 12.25 3.07 4.51
CA GLU A 56 12.70 1.88 3.79
C GLU A 56 12.53 0.61 4.63
N GLY A 57 11.95 -0.44 4.03
CA GLY A 57 11.72 -1.73 4.71
C GLY A 57 10.63 -1.74 5.79
N ASN A 58 10.09 -0.58 6.17
CA ASN A 58 9.07 -0.43 7.21
C ASN A 58 7.73 0.11 6.69
N SER A 59 7.64 0.37 5.39
CA SER A 59 6.46 0.98 4.79
C SER A 59 6.05 0.24 3.53
N GLN A 60 4.75 0.31 3.22
CA GLN A 60 4.21 -0.22 1.99
C GLN A 60 3.23 0.77 1.37
N ILE A 61 3.24 0.85 0.04
CA ILE A 61 2.24 1.53 -0.76
C ILE A 61 1.62 0.50 -1.70
N ILE A 62 0.29 0.41 -1.70
CA ILE A 62 -0.50 -0.47 -2.56
C ILE A 62 -1.43 0.39 -3.40
N SER A 63 -1.39 0.19 -4.71
CA SER A 63 -2.43 0.70 -5.61
C SER A 63 -3.61 -0.26 -5.62
N PHE A 64 -4.82 0.28 -5.65
CA PHE A 64 -6.02 -0.53 -5.82
C PHE A 64 -6.96 0.05 -6.88
N HIS A 65 -7.61 -0.87 -7.59
CA HIS A 65 -8.75 -0.63 -8.46
C HIS A 65 -9.82 -1.63 -8.07
N ALA A 66 -10.77 -1.21 -7.25
CA ALA A 66 -11.80 -2.11 -6.75
C ALA A 66 -12.79 -2.49 -7.86
N PRO A 67 -13.42 -3.68 -7.82
CA PRO A 67 -14.52 -4.02 -8.73
C PRO A 67 -15.63 -2.98 -8.69
N LYS A 68 -16.36 -2.81 -9.79
CA LYS A 68 -17.42 -1.79 -9.87
C LYS A 68 -18.40 -1.89 -8.69
N GLU A 69 -18.79 -3.08 -8.27
CA GLU A 69 -19.72 -3.25 -7.16
C GLU A 69 -19.19 -2.82 -5.78
N ALA A 70 -17.87 -2.64 -5.61
CA ALA A 70 -17.30 -2.19 -4.34
C ALA A 70 -17.67 -0.73 -4.03
N ILE A 71 -18.14 -0.51 -2.81
CA ILE A 71 -18.51 0.81 -2.27
C ILE A 71 -17.51 1.23 -1.17
N THR A 72 -17.06 0.27 -0.36
CA THR A 72 -16.24 0.53 0.82
C THR A 72 -14.98 -0.32 0.82
N LEU A 73 -13.85 0.30 1.17
CA LEU A 73 -12.59 -0.37 1.53
C LEU A 73 -12.47 -0.33 3.05
N ASN A 74 -12.43 -1.51 3.68
CA ASN A 74 -12.12 -1.70 5.09
C ASN A 74 -10.68 -2.17 5.24
N VAL A 75 -9.97 -1.60 6.21
CA VAL A 75 -8.65 -2.04 6.67
C VAL A 75 -8.84 -2.59 8.07
N ASN A 76 -8.34 -3.80 8.32
CA ASN A 76 -8.32 -4.38 9.66
C ASN A 76 -6.87 -4.62 10.08
N VAL A 77 -6.59 -4.36 11.35
CA VAL A 77 -5.32 -4.70 11.97
C VAL A 77 -5.58 -5.68 13.10
N TYR A 78 -4.89 -6.82 13.04
CA TYR A 78 -5.02 -7.87 14.04
C TYR A 78 -3.69 -8.15 14.72
N LYS A 79 -3.78 -8.59 15.98
CA LYS A 79 -2.70 -9.21 16.75
C LYS A 79 -3.06 -10.66 17.04
N LEU A 80 -2.09 -11.56 16.98
CA LEU A 80 -2.31 -12.95 17.38
C LEU A 80 -2.33 -13.04 18.90
N GLU A 81 -3.37 -13.67 19.44
CA GLU A 81 -3.53 -13.99 20.86
C GLU A 81 -3.40 -15.49 21.07
N ASN A 82 -2.63 -15.88 22.09
CA ASN A 82 -2.42 -17.27 22.52
C ASN A 82 -2.00 -18.22 21.39
N GLY A 83 -1.33 -17.73 20.34
CA GLY A 83 -0.82 -18.52 19.21
C GLY A 83 -1.89 -19.08 18.26
N VAL A 84 -3.19 -18.81 18.49
CA VAL A 84 -4.27 -19.49 17.74
C VAL A 84 -5.39 -18.59 17.25
N SER A 85 -5.59 -17.40 17.84
CA SER A 85 -6.73 -16.54 17.52
C SER A 85 -6.32 -15.11 17.21
N TRP A 86 -6.85 -14.54 16.13
CA TRP A 86 -6.66 -13.13 15.80
C TRP A 86 -7.59 -12.25 16.62
N SER A 87 -7.04 -11.25 17.30
CA SER A 87 -7.79 -10.18 17.97
C SER A 87 -7.64 -8.88 17.18
N SER A 88 -8.74 -8.17 16.94
CA SER A 88 -8.68 -6.85 16.31
C SER A 88 -8.08 -5.84 17.27
N ILE A 89 -7.09 -5.08 16.79
CA ILE A 89 -6.39 -4.03 17.54
C ILE A 89 -6.51 -2.66 16.86
N GLY A 90 -7.25 -2.59 15.76
CA GLY A 90 -7.44 -1.37 15.00
C GLY A 90 -7.99 -1.64 13.62
N GLY A 91 -8.25 -0.56 12.90
CA GLY A 91 -8.82 -0.59 11.57
C GLY A 91 -9.30 0.78 11.15
N GLY A 92 -9.85 0.84 9.95
CA GLY A 92 -10.36 2.06 9.37
C GLY A 92 -11.00 1.77 8.02
N ALA A 93 -11.69 2.75 7.46
CA ALA A 93 -12.34 2.55 6.18
C ALA A 93 -12.53 3.83 5.38
N VAL A 94 -12.84 3.66 4.09
CA VAL A 94 -13.35 4.73 3.22
C VAL A 94 -14.50 4.18 2.40
N SER A 95 -15.46 5.04 2.09
CA SER A 95 -16.60 4.71 1.24
C SER A 95 -16.79 5.78 0.18
N ILE A 96 -17.18 5.38 -1.03
CA ILE A 96 -17.57 6.30 -2.12
C ILE A 96 -19.08 6.62 -2.12
N GLY A 97 -19.82 6.08 -1.14
CA GLY A 97 -21.27 6.20 -1.04
C GLY A 97 -22.01 5.37 -2.08
N THR A 98 -23.26 5.05 -1.77
CA THR A 98 -24.16 4.32 -2.69
C THR A 98 -24.54 5.13 -3.93
N GLU A 99 -24.54 6.46 -3.81
CA GLU A 99 -24.81 7.40 -4.91
C GLU A 99 -23.69 7.45 -5.97
N ARG A 100 -22.46 7.05 -5.61
CA ARG A 100 -21.29 7.01 -6.52
C ARG A 100 -20.98 8.36 -7.19
N GLU A 101 -21.21 9.44 -6.47
CA GLU A 101 -20.83 10.79 -6.87
C GLU A 101 -19.78 11.34 -5.89
N PRO A 102 -18.69 11.97 -6.38
CA PRO A 102 -18.37 12.29 -7.78
C PRO A 102 -17.64 11.15 -8.51
N VAL A 103 -17.49 9.97 -7.90
CA VAL A 103 -16.66 8.88 -8.42
C VAL A 103 -17.43 7.58 -8.61
N GLU A 104 -17.34 7.01 -9.82
CA GLU A 104 -18.07 5.79 -10.15
C GLU A 104 -17.48 4.51 -9.52
N GLN A 105 -16.19 4.53 -9.20
CA GLN A 105 -15.45 3.33 -8.78
C GLN A 105 -14.40 3.68 -7.73
N LEU A 106 -14.26 2.80 -6.73
CA LEU A 106 -13.30 2.97 -5.65
C LEU A 106 -11.89 2.62 -6.14
N THR A 107 -11.11 3.65 -6.43
CA THR A 107 -9.70 3.57 -6.88
C THR A 107 -8.82 4.44 -6.00
N GLY A 108 -7.55 4.08 -5.87
CA GLY A 108 -6.65 4.85 -5.02
C GLY A 108 -5.41 4.10 -4.54
N THR A 109 -4.84 4.61 -3.46
CA THR A 109 -3.71 3.98 -2.77
C THR A 109 -3.99 3.74 -1.29
N PHE A 110 -3.51 2.62 -0.79
CA PHE A 110 -3.37 2.33 0.63
C PHE A 110 -1.89 2.45 1.00
N THR A 111 -1.57 3.19 2.06
CA THR A 111 -0.20 3.28 2.57
C THR A 111 -0.16 2.86 4.02
N MET A 112 0.92 2.21 4.44
CA MET A 112 1.18 1.90 5.85
C MET A 112 2.64 2.12 6.21
N GLN A 113 2.88 2.46 7.47
CA GLN A 113 4.20 2.56 8.09
C GLN A 113 4.18 1.85 9.45
N LEU A 114 5.13 0.95 9.64
CA LEU A 114 5.42 0.32 10.91
C LEU A 114 6.27 1.27 11.76
N LYS A 115 5.85 1.48 13.01
CA LYS A 115 6.56 2.32 13.98
C LYS A 115 7.42 1.46 14.90
N GLU A 116 8.38 2.09 15.56
CA GLU A 116 9.31 1.39 16.47
C GLU A 116 8.60 0.77 17.68
N ASN A 117 7.52 1.40 18.14
CA ASN A 117 6.66 0.93 19.24
C ASN A 117 5.56 -0.07 18.77
N TYR A 118 5.77 -0.71 17.62
CA TYR A 118 4.86 -1.67 16.99
C TYR A 118 3.47 -1.11 16.60
N ALA A 119 3.25 0.19 16.76
CA ALA A 119 2.09 0.85 16.21
C ALA A 119 2.16 0.84 14.68
N ILE A 120 0.98 0.86 14.06
CA ILE A 120 0.84 0.87 12.60
C ILE A 120 0.05 2.11 12.22
N ASP A 121 0.72 3.02 11.52
CA ASP A 121 0.10 4.17 10.89
C ASP A 121 -0.30 3.80 9.47
N PHE A 122 -1.51 4.17 9.03
CA PHE A 122 -1.92 3.94 7.64
C PHE A 122 -2.84 5.02 7.10
N ASN A 123 -2.81 5.18 5.78
CA ASN A 123 -3.62 6.14 5.06
C ASN A 123 -4.32 5.47 3.88
N ILE A 124 -5.51 5.95 3.57
CA ILE A 124 -6.25 5.58 2.38
C ILE A 124 -6.48 6.85 1.56
N ASN A 125 -5.90 6.90 0.37
CA ASN A 125 -6.10 7.98 -0.59
C ASN A 125 -6.98 7.48 -1.72
N ALA A 126 -8.25 7.89 -1.73
CA ALA A 126 -9.21 7.62 -2.79
C ALA A 126 -9.89 8.95 -3.17
N SER A 127 -11.21 9.00 -3.19
CA SER A 127 -12.04 10.21 -3.38
C SER A 127 -12.06 11.12 -2.14
N GLY A 128 -10.91 11.24 -1.50
CA GLY A 128 -10.69 11.76 -0.17
C GLY A 128 -9.46 11.11 0.46
N ARG A 129 -9.01 11.66 1.59
CA ARG A 129 -7.92 11.09 2.39
C ARG A 129 -8.42 10.77 3.78
N ALA A 130 -8.18 9.54 4.23
CA ALA A 130 -8.39 9.12 5.61
C ALA A 130 -7.07 8.61 6.19
N SER A 131 -6.85 8.91 7.47
CA SER A 131 -5.63 8.55 8.21
C SER A 131 -6.02 7.88 9.51
N TYR A 132 -5.34 6.78 9.83
CA TYR A 132 -5.62 5.94 10.98
C TYR A 132 -4.30 5.51 11.63
N LYS A 133 -4.38 5.11 12.89
CA LYS A 133 -3.27 4.52 13.63
C LYS A 133 -3.80 3.48 14.62
N THR A 134 -2.98 2.49 14.93
CA THR A 134 -3.21 1.63 16.11
C THR A 134 -2.57 2.23 17.35
N ASP A 135 -2.96 1.72 18.51
CA ASP A 135 -2.24 1.99 19.75
C ASP A 135 -0.88 1.28 19.76
N ASP A 136 0.01 1.78 20.62
CA ASP A 136 1.32 1.21 20.89
C ASP A 136 1.19 -0.15 21.58
N ILE A 137 2.12 -1.07 21.31
CA ILE A 137 2.19 -2.36 21.99
C ILE A 137 3.41 -2.38 22.90
N ILE A 138 3.19 -2.69 24.18
CA ILE A 138 4.27 -2.88 25.15
C ILE A 138 4.56 -4.38 25.23
N LEU A 139 5.80 -4.76 24.97
CA LEU A 139 6.28 -6.12 25.16
C LEU A 139 7.05 -6.22 26.48
N ASP A 140 6.93 -7.35 27.16
CA ASP A 140 7.65 -7.62 28.41
C ASP A 140 9.16 -7.84 28.18
N THR A 141 9.55 -8.20 26.96
CA THR A 141 10.93 -8.45 26.55
C THR A 141 11.28 -7.71 25.28
N GLU A 142 12.53 -7.28 25.18
CA GLU A 142 13.07 -6.68 23.96
C GLU A 142 13.08 -7.70 22.82
N THR A 143 12.60 -7.29 21.66
CA THR A 143 12.64 -8.11 20.45
C THR A 143 14.08 -8.20 19.91
N MET A 144 14.56 -9.41 19.63
CA MET A 144 15.89 -9.63 19.06
C MET A 144 15.85 -9.94 17.56
N ALA A 145 14.75 -10.50 17.07
CA ALA A 145 14.57 -10.86 15.66
C ALA A 145 13.18 -10.43 15.16
N SER A 146 13.11 -10.04 13.88
CA SER A 146 11.83 -9.80 13.21
C SER A 146 11.87 -10.21 11.76
N THR A 147 10.69 -10.56 11.23
CA THR A 147 10.47 -10.68 9.78
C THR A 147 9.18 -9.97 9.40
N LYS A 148 9.21 -9.36 8.21
CA LYS A 148 8.13 -8.53 7.67
C LYS A 148 7.86 -9.01 6.26
N SER A 149 6.63 -9.45 6.03
CA SER A 149 6.16 -9.89 4.72
C SER A 149 5.12 -8.90 4.23
N PHE A 150 5.40 -8.27 3.10
CA PHE A 150 4.51 -7.32 2.43
C PHE A 150 3.96 -7.93 1.15
N LEU A 151 2.81 -7.47 0.68
CA LEU A 151 2.29 -7.84 -0.64
C LEU A 151 3.36 -7.58 -1.71
N GLN A 152 3.66 -8.57 -2.55
CA GLN A 152 4.67 -8.48 -3.61
C GLN A 152 4.07 -8.55 -5.03
N GLU A 153 2.93 -9.24 -5.16
CA GLU A 153 2.34 -9.55 -6.46
C GLU A 153 0.89 -9.06 -6.53
N PHE A 154 0.41 -8.90 -7.76
CA PHE A 154 -0.99 -8.56 -8.03
C PHE A 154 -1.94 -9.58 -7.40
N GLN A 155 -2.99 -9.10 -6.71
CA GLN A 155 -4.06 -9.92 -6.18
C GLN A 155 -5.40 -9.42 -6.72
N LYS A 156 -6.19 -10.33 -7.29
CA LYS A 156 -7.55 -10.02 -7.72
C LYS A 156 -8.44 -9.79 -6.50
N ILE A 157 -9.17 -8.68 -6.49
CA ILE A 157 -10.14 -8.40 -5.44
C ILE A 157 -11.35 -9.33 -5.60
N ARG A 158 -11.78 -9.93 -4.49
CA ARG A 158 -13.07 -10.62 -4.36
C ARG A 158 -13.87 -9.90 -3.29
N ILE A 159 -15.09 -9.50 -3.62
CA ILE A 159 -15.97 -8.79 -2.70
C ILE A 159 -16.18 -9.59 -1.41
N ASN A 160 -16.14 -8.90 -0.28
CA ASN A 160 -16.32 -9.47 1.06
C ASN A 160 -15.30 -10.57 1.42
N LYS A 161 -14.09 -10.52 0.84
CA LYS A 161 -12.96 -11.38 1.19
C LYS A 161 -11.77 -10.54 1.65
N GLU A 162 -11.23 -10.89 2.81
CA GLU A 162 -10.00 -10.31 3.32
C GLU A 162 -8.80 -10.71 2.46
N ILE A 163 -7.92 -9.73 2.21
CA ILE A 163 -6.64 -9.91 1.55
C ILE A 163 -5.56 -9.46 2.55
N PRO A 164 -4.70 -10.35 3.07
CA PRO A 164 -3.57 -9.94 3.89
C PRO A 164 -2.59 -9.16 3.02
N VAL A 165 -2.17 -7.98 3.49
CA VAL A 165 -1.27 -7.08 2.77
C VAL A 165 0.07 -6.91 3.48
N ALA A 166 0.09 -7.05 4.80
CA ALA A 166 1.31 -7.05 5.60
C ALA A 166 1.20 -8.05 6.76
N LEU A 167 2.31 -8.71 7.08
CA LEU A 167 2.47 -9.62 8.21
C LEU A 167 3.81 -9.29 8.88
N MET A 168 3.77 -9.05 10.19
CA MET A 168 4.94 -8.73 10.99
C MET A 168 5.04 -9.74 12.12
N VAL A 169 6.20 -10.37 12.24
CA VAL A 169 6.49 -11.37 13.26
C VAL A 169 7.74 -10.95 14.01
N TYR A 170 7.67 -10.99 15.33
CA TYR A 170 8.71 -10.56 16.25
C TYR A 170 8.94 -11.65 17.30
N ASP A 171 10.20 -11.82 17.69
CA ASP A 171 10.63 -12.81 18.65
C ASP A 171 11.88 -12.32 19.42
N ASN A 172 11.99 -12.68 20.69
CA ASN A 172 13.18 -12.47 21.53
C ASN A 172 14.28 -13.51 21.24
N GLY A 173 13.97 -14.56 20.49
CA GLY A 173 14.94 -15.53 19.99
C GLY A 173 15.89 -14.96 18.95
N THR A 174 16.98 -15.69 18.68
CA THR A 174 18.02 -15.30 17.71
C THR A 174 17.79 -15.87 16.30
N SER A 175 16.70 -16.60 16.08
CA SER A 175 16.41 -17.27 14.80
C SER A 175 14.98 -17.04 14.38
N MET A 176 14.78 -16.63 13.12
CA MET A 176 13.46 -16.35 12.57
C MET A 176 13.15 -17.31 11.42
N LYS A 177 11.98 -17.93 11.46
CA LYS A 177 11.42 -18.65 10.30
C LYS A 177 10.94 -17.64 9.27
N SER A 178 10.96 -18.03 7.99
CA SER A 178 10.30 -17.27 6.95
C SER A 178 8.80 -17.51 6.99
N TYR A 179 8.02 -16.44 6.88
CA TYR A 179 6.55 -16.51 6.80
C TYR A 179 6.04 -15.82 5.54
N SER A 180 4.88 -16.25 5.08
CA SER A 180 4.15 -15.68 3.95
C SER A 180 2.86 -15.04 4.42
N LEU A 181 2.32 -14.11 3.64
CA LEU A 181 1.01 -13.51 3.93
C LEU A 181 -0.11 -14.54 4.05
N GLN A 182 -0.01 -15.67 3.36
CA GLN A 182 -1.02 -16.73 3.40
C GLN A 182 -1.03 -17.50 4.75
N ASP A 183 0.05 -17.40 5.53
CA ASP A 183 0.10 -17.99 6.87
C ASP A 183 -0.88 -17.31 7.84
N TYR A 184 -1.40 -16.13 7.49
CA TYR A 184 -2.55 -15.50 8.16
C TYR A 184 -3.72 -16.47 8.38
N PHE A 185 -4.03 -17.30 7.38
CA PHE A 185 -5.13 -18.25 7.43
C PHE A 185 -4.83 -19.52 8.26
N ALA A 186 -3.61 -19.65 8.78
CA ALA A 186 -3.15 -20.78 9.60
C ALA A 186 -2.35 -20.28 10.82
N PRO A 187 -3.00 -19.59 11.79
CA PRO A 187 -2.32 -18.90 12.89
C PRO A 187 -1.41 -19.80 13.74
N SER A 188 -1.69 -21.11 13.82
CA SER A 188 -0.85 -22.08 14.53
C SER A 188 0.60 -22.18 13.99
N LYS A 189 0.88 -21.63 12.80
CA LYS A 189 2.25 -21.57 12.26
C LYS A 189 3.16 -20.61 13.03
N PHE A 190 2.57 -19.66 13.76
CA PHE A 190 3.31 -18.68 14.55
C PHE A 190 3.46 -19.10 16.02
N ASP A 191 3.24 -20.37 16.33
CA ASP A 191 3.43 -20.89 17.69
C ASP A 191 4.84 -20.57 18.22
N GLY A 192 4.88 -20.05 19.45
CA GLY A 192 6.10 -19.62 20.12
C GLY A 192 6.68 -18.26 19.70
N MET A 193 5.99 -17.48 18.85
CA MET A 193 6.41 -16.10 18.53
C MET A 193 5.85 -15.11 19.56
N ASP A 194 6.66 -14.13 19.98
CA ASP A 194 6.29 -13.15 21.01
C ASP A 194 5.20 -12.17 20.54
N LEU A 195 5.30 -11.71 19.30
CA LEU A 195 4.30 -10.80 18.71
C LEU A 195 4.11 -11.11 17.23
N VAL A 196 2.85 -11.22 16.84
CA VAL A 196 2.44 -11.35 15.44
C VAL A 196 1.33 -10.36 15.17
N GLN A 197 1.52 -9.55 14.14
CA GLN A 197 0.54 -8.58 13.66
C GLN A 197 0.29 -8.79 12.18
N VAL A 198 -0.94 -8.55 11.74
CA VAL A 198 -1.33 -8.63 10.33
C VAL A 198 -2.26 -7.49 9.97
N VAL A 199 -2.05 -6.92 8.79
CA VAL A 199 -2.93 -5.93 8.19
C VAL A 199 -3.64 -6.59 7.02
N THR A 200 -4.97 -6.49 6.99
CA THR A 200 -5.81 -6.98 5.90
C THR A 200 -6.62 -5.84 5.29
N VAL A 201 -6.98 -6.01 4.03
CA VAL A 201 -7.93 -5.14 3.33
C VAL A 201 -9.12 -5.95 2.85
N THR A 202 -10.31 -5.35 2.89
CA THR A 202 -11.55 -5.94 2.38
C THR A 202 -12.33 -4.91 1.59
N PHE A 203 -12.70 -5.26 0.36
CA PHE A 203 -13.60 -4.46 -0.46
C PHE A 203 -15.01 -5.02 -0.34
N THR A 204 -15.98 -4.16 -0.04
CA THR A 204 -17.37 -4.55 0.23
C THR A 204 -18.34 -3.75 -0.60
N ASP A 205 -19.49 -4.35 -0.89
CA ASP A 205 -20.64 -3.77 -1.61
C ASP A 205 -21.61 -3.02 -0.69
N LYS A 206 -21.20 -2.77 0.56
CA LYS A 206 -21.98 -2.08 1.58
C LYS A 206 -21.36 -0.74 1.92
N GLU A 207 -22.22 0.21 2.29
CA GLU A 207 -21.80 1.48 2.86
C GLU A 207 -21.34 1.29 4.33
N LEU A 208 -20.60 2.28 4.85
CA LEU A 208 -20.06 2.28 6.21
C LEU A 208 -21.13 2.40 7.29
#